data_AF-A0A2G9V4P4-F1
#
_entry.id   AF-A0A2G9V4P4-F1
#
_cell.length_a   1.000
_cell.length_b   1.000
_cell.length_c   1.000
_cell.angle_alpha   90.00
_cell.angle_beta   90.00
_cell.angle_gamma   90.00
#
_symmetry.space_group_name_H-M   'P 1'
#
loop_
_entity.id
_entity.type
_entity.pdbx_description
1 polymer ?
#
loop_
_entity_poly.entity_id
_entity_poly.type
_entity_poly.pdbx_seq_one_letter_code
_entity_poly.pdbx_strand_id
1 'polypeptide(L)'
;MKGKDTQQIILYNAIFDDCRRTIDWIHTQGDYKKAVVENLSSYIAKDPRAIRMMQTLSKSGKKLFLLTNSPWLYTKILMTHVMGPEWQRLFDVVIVEGNKPKWLIRVLEVKELEVTVAPSEKEKYTAEVFLAGCASDFKQRMGLAGKDILYVGDHIFGDVLKSKKAGGWRTLLIVPELDREMKICSSQKEKFKELIALNNSLSASESSEGTVKKETLREISKITDDMEIEYGAMGSLLRYADIYTCNAYNIAEYSPLYYFNSPIQLLPHEEKFMQSLNQDDEDGCEEEDS
;
A
#
# COMPACT_ATOMS: atom_id res chain seq x y z
N MET A 1 10.65 -1.50 -59.28
CA MET A 1 11.54 -1.05 -58.20
C MET A 1 10.99 -1.60 -56.88
N LYS A 2 11.58 -2.67 -56.33
CA LYS A 2 11.23 -3.18 -54.99
C LYS A 2 11.93 -2.27 -53.98
N GLY A 3 11.17 -1.51 -53.20
CA GLY A 3 11.70 -0.70 -52.12
C GLY A 3 12.43 -1.60 -51.13
N LYS A 4 13.68 -1.28 -50.80
CA LYS A 4 14.44 -1.97 -49.77
C LYS A 4 13.72 -1.71 -48.44
N ASP A 5 13.16 -2.75 -47.84
CA ASP A 5 12.73 -2.73 -46.45
C ASP A 5 13.94 -2.32 -45.61
N THR A 6 13.90 -1.10 -45.10
CA THR A 6 14.95 -0.56 -44.25
C THR A 6 14.68 -1.17 -42.88
N GLN A 7 15.55 -2.06 -42.40
CA GLN A 7 15.42 -2.63 -41.06
C GLN A 7 15.35 -1.49 -40.03
N GLN A 8 14.15 -1.22 -39.54
CA GLN A 8 13.90 -0.16 -38.58
C GLN A 8 14.38 -0.66 -37.21
N ILE A 9 15.45 -0.05 -36.69
CA ILE A 9 15.95 -0.35 -35.35
C ILE A 9 15.04 0.38 -34.35
N ILE A 10 14.26 -0.37 -33.58
CA ILE A 10 13.42 0.18 -32.51
C ILE A 10 14.18 0.02 -31.19
N LEU A 11 14.47 1.14 -30.53
CA LEU A 11 15.15 1.16 -29.24
C LEU A 11 14.18 0.78 -28.11
N TYR A 12 14.66 0.07 -27.09
CA TYR A 12 13.83 -0.29 -25.93
C TYR A 12 13.22 0.91 -25.20
N ASN A 13 13.91 2.05 -25.15
CA ASN A 13 13.35 3.28 -24.58
C ASN A 13 12.15 3.80 -25.39
N ALA A 14 12.20 3.70 -26.72
CA ALA A 14 11.08 4.10 -27.57
C ALA A 14 9.88 3.18 -27.34
N ILE A 15 10.09 1.87 -27.23
CA ILE A 15 9.03 0.90 -26.88
C ILE A 15 8.43 1.24 -25.51
N PHE A 16 9.26 1.53 -24.51
CA PHE A 16 8.80 1.93 -23.18
C PHE A 16 7.95 3.21 -23.23
N ASP A 17 8.40 4.24 -23.95
CA ASP A 17 7.69 5.51 -24.08
C ASP A 17 6.36 5.35 -24.87
N ASP A 18 6.33 4.48 -25.88
CA ASP A 18 5.11 4.13 -26.61
C ASP A 18 4.11 3.41 -25.71
N CYS A 19 4.55 2.40 -24.95
CA CYS A 19 3.71 1.71 -23.97
C CYS A 19 3.19 2.70 -22.92
N ARG A 20 4.05 3.56 -22.37
CA ARG A 20 3.67 4.52 -21.34
C ARG A 20 2.62 5.51 -21.86
N ARG A 21 2.86 6.10 -23.03
CA ARG A 21 1.92 7.02 -23.68
C ARG A 21 0.60 6.35 -24.00
N THR A 22 0.63 5.09 -24.42
CA THR A 22 -0.59 4.32 -24.72
C THR A 22 -1.42 4.11 -23.46
N ILE A 23 -0.80 3.71 -22.34
CA ILE A 23 -1.50 3.58 -21.05
C ILE A 23 -2.07 4.94 -20.62
N ASP A 24 -1.29 6.02 -20.68
CA ASP A 24 -1.77 7.36 -20.32
C ASP A 24 -2.93 7.79 -21.23
N TRP A 25 -2.87 7.51 -22.53
CA TRP A 25 -3.95 7.79 -23.48
C TRP A 25 -5.22 6.99 -23.17
N ILE A 26 -5.10 5.68 -22.90
CA ILE A 26 -6.22 4.85 -22.47
C ILE A 26 -6.87 5.48 -21.24
N HIS A 27 -6.07 5.91 -20.25
CA HIS A 27 -6.60 6.44 -19.00
C HIS A 27 -7.22 7.85 -19.10
N THR A 28 -6.81 8.66 -20.07
CA THR A 28 -7.22 10.07 -20.19
C THR A 28 -8.22 10.33 -21.31
N GLN A 29 -8.03 9.74 -22.48
CA GLN A 29 -8.81 9.96 -23.69
C GLN A 29 -9.59 8.73 -24.14
N GLY A 30 -9.13 7.54 -23.76
CA GLY A 30 -9.76 6.28 -24.15
C GLY A 30 -11.09 5.99 -23.44
N ASP A 31 -11.84 5.06 -24.00
CA ASP A 31 -13.17 4.67 -23.51
C ASP A 31 -13.14 3.67 -22.34
N TYR A 32 -11.98 3.39 -21.72
CA TYR A 32 -11.88 2.36 -20.69
C TYR A 32 -12.79 2.65 -19.48
N LYS A 33 -12.88 3.93 -19.04
CA LYS A 33 -13.75 4.33 -17.93
C LYS A 33 -15.20 4.04 -18.28
N LYS A 34 -15.59 4.31 -19.53
CA LYS A 34 -16.94 4.09 -20.04
C LYS A 34 -17.26 2.59 -20.07
N ALA A 35 -16.36 1.77 -20.61
CA ALA A 35 -16.52 0.32 -20.63
C ALA A 35 -16.66 -0.29 -19.22
N VAL A 36 -15.88 0.22 -18.24
CA VAL A 36 -16.00 -0.20 -16.83
C VAL A 36 -17.33 0.25 -16.23
N VAL A 37 -17.75 1.49 -16.48
CA VAL A 37 -19.02 2.04 -15.96
C VAL A 37 -20.23 1.28 -16.51
N GLU A 38 -20.21 0.88 -17.78
CA GLU A 38 -21.28 0.10 -18.42
C GLU A 38 -21.44 -1.30 -17.80
N ASN A 39 -20.37 -1.87 -17.22
CA ASN A 39 -20.35 -3.23 -16.66
C ASN A 39 -19.71 -3.30 -15.25
N LEU A 40 -20.07 -2.36 -14.36
CA LEU A 40 -19.43 -2.22 -13.04
C LEU A 40 -19.37 -3.52 -12.24
N SER A 41 -20.46 -4.28 -12.20
CA SER A 41 -20.55 -5.52 -11.40
C SER A 41 -19.55 -6.60 -11.83
N SER A 42 -19.08 -6.57 -13.08
CA SER A 42 -18.11 -7.53 -13.62
C SER A 42 -16.67 -7.16 -13.27
N TYR A 43 -16.40 -5.87 -13.04
CA TYR A 43 -15.03 -5.36 -12.82
C TYR A 43 -14.78 -4.93 -11.37
N ILE A 44 -15.82 -4.54 -10.63
CA ILE A 44 -15.71 -3.97 -9.29
C ILE A 44 -16.47 -4.86 -8.31
N ALA A 45 -15.73 -5.54 -7.46
CA ALA A 45 -16.31 -6.35 -6.39
C ALA A 45 -16.97 -5.45 -5.33
N LYS A 46 -18.18 -5.83 -4.92
CA LYS A 46 -18.85 -5.21 -3.77
C LYS A 46 -18.58 -6.04 -2.52
N ASP A 47 -18.25 -5.36 -1.43
CA ASP A 47 -18.15 -5.99 -0.12
C ASP A 47 -18.86 -5.15 0.94
N PRO A 48 -19.94 -5.67 1.56
CA PRO A 48 -20.64 -4.97 2.63
C PRO A 48 -19.76 -4.60 3.83
N ARG A 49 -18.62 -5.30 4.04
CA ARG A 49 -17.65 -4.98 5.11
C ARG A 49 -17.02 -3.60 4.91
N ALA A 50 -16.81 -3.17 3.67
CA ALA A 50 -16.27 -1.84 3.38
C ALA A 50 -17.18 -0.73 3.90
N ILE A 51 -18.50 -0.86 3.67
CA ILE A 51 -19.50 0.11 4.14
C ILE A 51 -19.52 0.14 5.67
N ARG A 52 -19.56 -1.05 6.31
CA ARG A 52 -19.56 -1.16 7.77
C ARG A 52 -18.33 -0.52 8.39
N MET A 53 -17.15 -0.75 7.83
CA MET A 53 -15.90 -0.12 8.29
C MET A 53 -16.02 1.41 8.30
N MET A 54 -16.45 1.99 7.17
CA MET A 54 -16.58 3.46 7.04
C MET A 54 -17.60 4.03 8.02
N GLN A 55 -18.74 3.35 8.19
CA GLN A 55 -19.75 3.74 9.17
C GLN A 55 -19.23 3.67 10.61
N THR A 56 -18.47 2.64 10.97
CA THR A 56 -17.85 2.51 12.30
C THR A 56 -16.85 3.64 12.55
N LEU A 57 -15.99 3.94 11.57
CA LEU A 57 -15.02 5.03 11.69
C LEU A 57 -15.73 6.39 11.85
N SER A 58 -16.73 6.67 11.01
CA SER A 58 -17.53 7.89 11.08
C SER A 58 -18.21 8.05 12.45
N LYS A 59 -18.86 6.99 12.97
CA LYS A 59 -19.52 6.99 14.29
C LYS A 59 -18.53 7.12 15.46
N SER A 60 -17.28 6.69 15.28
CA SER A 60 -16.24 6.80 16.31
C SER A 60 -15.64 8.21 16.45
N GLY A 61 -16.18 9.20 15.73
CA GLY A 61 -15.72 10.59 15.77
C GLY A 61 -14.45 10.85 14.96
N LYS A 62 -14.04 9.91 14.10
CA LYS A 62 -12.93 10.12 13.16
C LYS A 62 -13.43 10.93 11.98
N LYS A 63 -12.64 11.93 11.57
CA LYS A 63 -12.86 12.65 10.32
C LYS A 63 -12.33 11.81 9.15
N LEU A 64 -13.13 11.67 8.11
CA LEU A 64 -12.85 10.86 6.94
C LEU A 64 -12.71 11.75 5.72
N PHE A 65 -11.69 11.49 4.90
CA PHE A 65 -11.53 12.18 3.63
C PHE A 65 -11.21 11.20 2.51
N LEU A 66 -11.62 11.57 1.29
CA LEU A 66 -11.28 10.86 0.07
C LEU A 66 -10.32 11.72 -0.75
N LEU A 67 -9.18 11.16 -1.17
CA LEU A 67 -8.25 11.81 -2.09
C LEU A 67 -7.94 10.88 -3.27
N THR A 68 -8.49 11.21 -4.44
CA THR A 68 -8.37 10.39 -5.64
C THR A 68 -7.82 11.18 -6.83
N ASN A 69 -7.04 10.51 -7.68
CA ASN A 69 -6.61 11.07 -8.96
C ASN A 69 -7.72 11.01 -10.03
N SER A 70 -8.83 10.33 -9.74
CA SER A 70 -9.94 10.16 -10.68
C SER A 70 -10.81 11.41 -10.76
N PRO A 71 -11.43 11.68 -11.93
CA PRO A 71 -12.43 12.75 -12.08
C PRO A 71 -13.68 12.52 -11.22
N TRP A 72 -14.42 13.59 -10.96
CA TRP A 72 -15.63 13.56 -10.13
C TRP A 72 -16.67 12.56 -10.62
N LEU A 73 -17.07 12.62 -11.89
CA LEU A 73 -18.17 11.80 -12.41
C LEU A 73 -17.88 10.31 -12.28
N TYR A 74 -16.65 9.90 -12.62
CA TYR A 74 -16.21 8.51 -12.47
C TYR A 74 -16.21 8.07 -11.00
N THR A 75 -15.70 8.93 -10.13
CA THR A 75 -15.69 8.70 -8.67
C THR A 75 -17.10 8.57 -8.10
N LYS A 76 -18.02 9.48 -8.47
CA LYS A 76 -19.43 9.46 -8.06
C LYS A 76 -20.09 8.13 -8.44
N ILE A 77 -19.91 7.68 -9.68
CA ILE A 77 -20.52 6.43 -10.17
C ILE A 77 -19.96 5.21 -9.41
N LEU A 78 -18.63 5.09 -9.32
CA LEU A 78 -17.96 3.99 -8.62
C LEU A 78 -18.35 3.93 -7.14
N MET A 79 -18.28 5.05 -6.45
CA MET A 79 -18.58 5.11 -5.02
C MET A 79 -20.06 4.83 -4.75
N THR A 80 -20.96 5.31 -5.60
CA THR A 80 -22.40 4.95 -5.53
C THR A 80 -22.61 3.45 -5.72
N HIS A 81 -21.86 2.82 -6.63
CA HIS A 81 -21.95 1.38 -6.85
C HIS A 81 -21.45 0.56 -5.65
N VAL A 82 -20.32 0.95 -5.05
CA VAL A 82 -19.65 0.22 -3.96
C VAL A 82 -20.27 0.49 -2.60
N MET A 83 -20.58 1.76 -2.29
CA MET A 83 -21.01 2.20 -0.96
C MET A 83 -22.47 2.64 -0.87
N GLY A 84 -23.16 2.73 -2.01
CA GLY A 84 -24.56 3.19 -2.09
C GLY A 84 -24.68 4.69 -2.38
N PRO A 85 -25.89 5.18 -2.68
CA PRO A 85 -26.13 6.55 -3.16
C PRO A 85 -25.74 7.63 -2.15
N GLU A 86 -25.79 7.32 -0.85
CA GLU A 86 -25.48 8.28 0.22
C GLU A 86 -24.01 8.22 0.68
N TRP A 87 -23.12 7.60 -0.09
CA TRP A 87 -21.71 7.40 0.28
C TRP A 87 -20.99 8.69 0.71
N GLN A 88 -21.37 9.82 0.13
CA GLN A 88 -20.75 11.12 0.43
C GLN A 88 -20.92 11.52 1.88
N ARG A 89 -22.00 11.09 2.55
CA ARG A 89 -22.23 11.35 3.98
C ARG A 89 -21.22 10.68 4.89
N LEU A 90 -20.46 9.70 4.38
CA LEU A 90 -19.40 9.01 5.11
C LEU A 90 -18.11 9.83 5.16
N PHE A 91 -17.99 10.89 4.36
CA PHE A 91 -16.77 11.69 4.26
C PHE A 91 -17.04 13.14 4.68
N ASP A 92 -16.08 13.74 5.38
CA ASP A 92 -16.08 15.17 5.68
C ASP A 92 -15.57 15.97 4.46
N VAL A 93 -14.57 15.41 3.76
CA VAL A 93 -13.91 16.07 2.63
C VAL A 93 -13.70 15.08 1.49
N VAL A 94 -14.05 15.48 0.26
CA VAL A 94 -13.76 14.72 -0.96
C VAL A 94 -12.90 15.55 -1.90
N ILE A 95 -11.76 15.01 -2.30
CA ILE A 95 -10.80 15.64 -3.20
C ILE A 95 -10.61 14.76 -4.42
N VAL A 96 -11.00 15.30 -5.57
CA VAL A 96 -10.87 14.63 -6.87
C VAL A 96 -9.79 15.27 -7.72
N GLU A 97 -9.28 14.52 -8.70
CA GLU A 97 -8.15 14.95 -9.54
C GLU A 97 -6.95 15.47 -8.73
N GLY A 98 -6.66 14.83 -7.60
CA GLY A 98 -5.58 15.24 -6.69
C GLY A 98 -4.21 15.30 -7.37
N ASN A 99 -3.97 14.50 -8.41
CA ASN A 99 -2.68 14.44 -9.13
C ASN A 99 -1.51 14.03 -8.20
N LYS A 100 -1.75 13.04 -7.34
CA LYS A 100 -0.70 12.38 -6.55
C LYS A 100 0.34 11.76 -7.50
N PRO A 101 1.65 11.84 -7.19
CA PRO A 101 2.25 12.31 -5.93
C PRO A 101 2.38 13.83 -5.79
N LYS A 102 2.11 14.63 -6.84
CA LYS A 102 2.36 16.08 -6.80
C LYS A 102 1.57 16.76 -5.69
N TRP A 103 0.32 16.34 -5.47
CA TRP A 103 -0.53 16.81 -4.37
C TRP A 103 0.16 16.79 -2.99
N LEU A 104 0.96 15.76 -2.72
CA LEU A 104 1.61 15.54 -1.43
C LEU A 104 2.92 16.33 -1.27
N ILE A 105 3.51 16.79 -2.37
CA ILE A 105 4.87 17.37 -2.41
C ILE A 105 4.85 18.85 -2.77
N ARG A 106 3.96 19.26 -3.67
CA ARG A 106 3.92 20.60 -4.26
C ARG A 106 2.60 21.29 -3.92
N VAL A 107 2.68 22.59 -3.73
CA VAL A 107 1.52 23.47 -3.67
C VAL A 107 0.95 23.57 -5.08
N LEU A 108 -0.24 23.01 -5.30
CA LEU A 108 -1.07 23.28 -6.47
C LEU A 108 -2.23 24.16 -5.97
N GLU A 109 -2.62 25.16 -6.76
CA GLU A 109 -3.77 26.00 -6.43
C GLU A 109 -5.01 25.14 -6.21
N VAL A 110 -5.68 25.35 -5.07
CA VAL A 110 -6.96 24.71 -4.75
C VAL A 110 -8.04 25.42 -5.56
N LYS A 111 -8.83 24.66 -6.31
CA LYS A 111 -10.08 25.14 -6.89
C LYS A 111 -11.22 24.46 -6.16
N GLU A 112 -12.03 25.24 -5.44
CA GLU A 112 -13.30 24.74 -4.95
C GLU A 112 -14.13 24.35 -6.18
N LEU A 113 -14.62 23.11 -6.20
CA LEU A 113 -15.50 22.72 -7.27
C LEU A 113 -16.83 23.41 -6.95
N GLU A 114 -17.11 24.55 -7.60
CA GLU A 114 -18.49 24.99 -7.74
C GLU A 114 -19.19 23.84 -8.46
N VAL A 115 -19.85 22.97 -7.70
CA VAL A 115 -20.59 21.86 -8.28
C VAL A 115 -21.66 22.52 -9.13
N THR A 116 -21.41 22.65 -10.42
CA THR A 116 -22.30 23.22 -11.42
C THR A 116 -23.34 22.15 -11.73
N VAL A 117 -24.08 21.76 -10.69
CA VAL A 117 -25.31 21.02 -10.84
C VAL A 117 -26.33 22.04 -11.31
N ALA A 118 -27.11 21.66 -12.34
CA ALA A 118 -28.29 22.42 -12.72
C ALA A 118 -29.10 22.78 -11.45
N PRO A 119 -29.72 23.97 -11.37
CA PRO A 119 -30.39 24.46 -10.15
C PRO A 119 -31.44 23.52 -9.55
N SER A 120 -31.88 22.50 -10.31
CA SER A 120 -32.84 21.47 -9.89
C SER A 120 -32.25 20.32 -9.07
N GLU A 121 -30.93 20.13 -9.02
CA GLU A 121 -30.26 19.04 -8.30
C GLU A 121 -29.28 19.58 -7.23
N LYS A 122 -29.66 20.66 -6.53
CA LYS A 122 -29.07 20.98 -5.23
C LYS A 122 -29.49 19.94 -4.19
N GLU A 123 -29.13 18.67 -4.41
CA GLU A 123 -28.97 17.75 -3.29
C GLU A 123 -27.93 18.40 -2.37
N LYS A 124 -28.32 18.65 -1.13
CA LYS A 124 -27.47 19.23 -0.10
C LYS A 124 -26.28 18.28 0.11
N TYR A 125 -25.19 18.50 -0.63
CA TYR A 125 -23.96 17.75 -0.44
C TYR A 125 -23.51 17.97 1.01
N THR A 126 -23.27 16.87 1.70
CA THR A 126 -22.89 16.88 3.13
C THR A 126 -21.38 16.99 3.31
N ALA A 127 -20.62 16.47 2.35
CA ALA A 127 -19.17 16.62 2.25
C ALA A 127 -18.81 17.83 1.38
N GLU A 128 -17.71 18.50 1.73
CA GLU A 128 -17.11 19.51 0.86
C GLU A 128 -16.31 18.83 -0.26
N VAL A 129 -16.54 19.23 -1.52
CA VAL A 129 -15.90 18.62 -2.70
C VAL A 129 -14.90 19.60 -3.32
N PHE A 130 -13.63 19.19 -3.38
CA PHE A 130 -12.53 19.98 -3.94
C PHE A 130 -11.94 19.35 -5.18
N LEU A 131 -11.48 20.21 -6.10
CA LEU A 131 -10.67 19.83 -7.23
C LEU A 131 -9.20 20.14 -6.93
N ALA A 132 -8.33 19.14 -7.10
CA ALA A 132 -6.89 19.28 -6.91
C ALA A 132 -6.49 19.79 -5.51
N GLY A 133 -5.64 20.81 -5.42
CA GLY A 133 -5.09 21.33 -4.17
C GLY A 133 -3.77 20.69 -3.72
N CYS A 134 -3.44 20.85 -2.44
CA CYS A 134 -2.23 20.26 -1.88
C CYS A 134 -2.34 19.88 -0.39
N ALA A 135 -1.42 19.04 0.06
CA ALA A 135 -1.39 18.51 1.42
C ALA A 135 -1.16 19.57 2.50
N SER A 136 -0.42 20.65 2.21
CA SER A 136 -0.20 21.74 3.18
C SER A 136 -1.51 22.46 3.50
N ASP A 137 -2.26 22.83 2.46
CA ASP A 137 -3.51 23.58 2.59
C ASP A 137 -4.56 22.70 3.28
N PHE A 138 -4.63 21.42 2.91
CA PHE A 138 -5.51 20.46 3.57
C PHE A 138 -5.21 20.34 5.07
N LYS A 139 -3.95 20.18 5.46
CA LYS A 139 -3.56 20.13 6.89
C LYS A 139 -3.94 21.42 7.63
N GLN A 140 -3.64 22.57 7.04
CA GLN A 140 -3.94 23.87 7.64
C GLN A 140 -5.44 24.07 7.82
N ARG A 141 -6.24 23.77 6.80
CA ARG A 141 -7.70 23.89 6.82
C ARG A 141 -8.36 22.95 7.82
N MET A 142 -7.83 21.73 7.94
CA MET A 142 -8.35 20.73 8.88
C MET A 142 -7.82 20.91 10.30
N GLY A 143 -6.80 21.76 10.50
CA GLY A 143 -6.14 21.95 11.80
C GLY A 143 -5.41 20.70 12.29
N LEU A 144 -4.84 19.89 11.38
CA LEU A 144 -4.23 18.60 11.68
C LEU A 144 -2.71 18.62 11.52
N ALA A 145 -1.98 17.95 12.40
CA ALA A 145 -0.59 17.59 12.17
C ALA A 145 -0.50 16.34 11.27
N GLY A 146 0.67 16.11 10.66
CA GLY A 146 0.87 14.93 9.81
C GLY A 146 0.59 13.62 10.53
N LYS A 147 1.06 13.50 11.77
CA LYS A 147 0.88 12.31 12.62
C LYS A 147 -0.58 12.00 13.00
N ASP A 148 -1.48 12.97 12.84
CA ASP A 148 -2.91 12.81 13.13
C ASP A 148 -3.66 12.17 11.94
N ILE A 149 -2.99 12.05 10.79
CA ILE A 149 -3.55 11.54 9.54
C ILE A 149 -3.04 10.12 9.30
N LEU A 150 -3.97 9.16 9.23
CA LEU A 150 -3.72 7.84 8.66
C LEU A 150 -4.19 7.83 7.21
N TYR A 151 -3.27 7.70 6.27
CA TYR A 151 -3.57 7.66 4.86
C TYR A 151 -3.47 6.24 4.30
N VAL A 152 -4.56 5.81 3.67
CA VAL A 152 -4.75 4.47 3.14
C VAL A 152 -4.63 4.52 1.63
N GLY A 153 -3.75 3.71 1.04
CA GLY A 153 -3.57 3.64 -0.40
C GLY A 153 -2.85 2.37 -0.86
N ASP A 154 -2.96 2.07 -2.14
CA ASP A 154 -2.33 0.93 -2.80
C ASP A 154 -1.02 1.31 -3.49
N HIS A 155 -0.88 2.57 -3.91
CA HIS A 155 0.28 2.99 -4.66
C HIS A 155 1.47 3.31 -3.74
N ILE A 156 2.37 2.35 -3.52
CA ILE A 156 3.49 2.48 -2.57
C ILE A 156 4.32 3.77 -2.68
N PHE A 157 4.65 4.22 -3.89
CA PHE A 157 5.42 5.46 -4.03
C PHE A 157 4.55 6.70 -3.84
N GLY A 158 3.52 6.83 -4.68
CA GLY A 158 2.59 7.94 -4.75
C GLY A 158 1.78 8.20 -3.49
N ASP A 159 1.28 7.17 -2.83
CA ASP A 159 0.44 7.29 -1.63
C ASP A 159 1.26 7.14 -0.35
N VAL A 160 2.08 6.10 -0.22
CA VAL A 160 2.75 5.77 1.06
C VAL A 160 4.06 6.53 1.25
N LEU A 161 5.02 6.36 0.35
CA LEU A 161 6.36 6.93 0.51
C LEU A 161 6.32 8.46 0.54
N LYS A 162 5.50 9.09 -0.32
CA LYS A 162 5.40 10.55 -0.39
C LYS A 162 4.60 11.15 0.76
N SER A 163 3.52 10.53 1.22
CA SER A 163 2.78 11.04 2.38
C SER A 163 3.61 10.93 3.66
N LYS A 164 4.38 9.85 3.83
CA LYS A 164 5.30 9.69 4.96
C LYS A 164 6.45 10.69 4.92
N LYS A 165 7.18 10.78 3.81
CA LYS A 165 8.37 11.66 3.70
C LYS A 165 8.05 13.15 3.65
N ALA A 166 7.01 13.56 2.92
CA ALA A 166 6.68 14.98 2.76
C ALA A 166 5.64 15.45 3.79
N GLY A 167 4.67 14.60 4.13
CA GLY A 167 3.56 14.94 5.00
C GLY A 167 3.79 14.60 6.48
N GLY A 168 4.68 13.65 6.78
CA GLY A 168 4.79 13.04 8.11
C GLY A 168 3.55 12.22 8.48
N TRP A 169 2.82 11.72 7.47
CA TRP A 169 1.56 11.00 7.67
C TRP A 169 1.82 9.57 8.13
N ARG A 170 0.89 9.05 8.93
CA ARG A 170 0.81 7.61 9.19
C ARG A 170 0.27 6.93 7.95
N THR A 171 0.77 5.75 7.61
CA THR A 171 0.46 5.12 6.33
C THR A 171 -0.02 3.68 6.47
N LEU A 172 -1.07 3.35 5.73
CA LEU A 172 -1.56 1.99 5.59
C LEU A 172 -1.55 1.59 4.12
N LEU A 173 -0.72 0.61 3.79
CA LEU A 173 -0.58 0.10 2.42
C LEU A 173 -1.56 -1.05 2.17
N ILE A 174 -2.37 -0.93 1.12
CA ILE A 174 -3.20 -2.02 0.63
C ILE A 174 -2.43 -2.80 -0.43
N VAL A 175 -2.23 -4.10 -0.20
CA VAL A 175 -1.53 -5.02 -1.11
C VAL A 175 -2.47 -6.17 -1.45
N PRO A 176 -3.36 -6.04 -2.45
CA PRO A 176 -4.35 -7.07 -2.78
C PRO A 176 -3.74 -8.46 -3.01
N GLU A 177 -2.55 -8.51 -3.60
CA GLU A 177 -1.79 -9.73 -3.89
C GLU A 177 -1.43 -10.52 -2.63
N LEU A 178 -1.34 -9.85 -1.47
CA LEU A 178 -0.96 -10.45 -0.19
C LEU A 178 -1.90 -11.59 0.23
N ASP A 179 -3.19 -11.55 -0.13
CA ASP A 179 -4.12 -12.63 0.19
C ASP A 179 -3.72 -13.95 -0.49
N ARG A 180 -3.25 -13.86 -1.74
CA ARG A 180 -2.72 -15.03 -2.47
C ARG A 180 -1.37 -15.44 -1.93
N GLU A 181 -0.47 -14.49 -1.69
CA GLU A 181 0.88 -14.76 -1.21
C GLU A 181 0.89 -15.43 0.16
N MET A 182 0.02 -15.00 1.08
CA MET A 182 -0.13 -15.64 2.38
C MET A 182 -0.54 -17.10 2.28
N LYS A 183 -1.43 -17.44 1.33
CA LYS A 183 -1.86 -18.84 1.09
C LYS A 183 -0.69 -19.68 0.59
N ILE A 184 0.09 -19.15 -0.36
CA ILE A 184 1.29 -19.81 -0.89
C ILE A 184 2.35 -19.99 0.22
N CYS A 185 2.54 -18.96 1.05
CA CYS A 185 3.45 -19.01 2.19
C CYS A 185 3.06 -20.08 3.20
N SER A 186 1.78 -20.19 3.50
CA SER A 186 1.30 -21.26 4.37
C SER A 186 1.54 -22.64 3.77
N SER A 187 1.40 -22.83 2.45
CA SER A 187 1.68 -24.12 1.81
C SER A 187 3.17 -24.45 1.71
N GLN A 188 4.03 -23.44 1.61
CA GLN A 188 5.48 -23.60 1.48
C GLN A 188 6.25 -23.43 2.79
N LYS A 189 5.56 -23.51 3.94
CA LYS A 189 6.14 -23.31 5.26
C LYS A 189 7.34 -24.21 5.55
N GLU A 190 7.32 -25.46 5.08
CA GLU A 190 8.42 -26.40 5.30
C GLU A 190 9.69 -26.01 4.52
N LYS A 191 9.56 -25.56 3.26
CA LYS A 191 10.70 -25.03 2.49
C LYS A 191 11.30 -23.79 3.15
N PHE A 192 10.46 -22.93 3.73
CA PHE A 192 10.91 -21.75 4.47
C PHE A 192 11.72 -22.13 5.72
N LYS A 193 11.27 -23.14 6.48
CA LYS A 193 12.01 -23.66 7.64
C LYS A 193 13.35 -24.26 7.23
N GLU A 194 13.37 -25.01 6.14
CA GLU A 194 14.59 -25.60 5.58
C GLU A 194 15.60 -24.52 5.19
N LEU A 195 15.15 -23.45 4.51
CA LEU A 195 16.00 -22.33 4.13
C LEU A 195 16.58 -21.59 5.36
N ILE A 196 15.77 -21.38 6.40
CA ILE A 196 16.25 -20.80 7.67
C ILE A 196 17.29 -21.72 8.34
N ALA A 197 17.03 -23.03 8.38
CA ALA A 197 17.95 -24.01 8.96
C ALA A 197 19.29 -24.06 8.21
N LEU A 198 19.26 -24.02 6.87
CA LEU A 198 20.46 -23.95 6.03
C LEU A 198 21.23 -22.65 6.26
N ASN A 199 20.54 -21.51 6.37
CA ASN A 199 21.17 -20.22 6.63
C ASN A 199 21.82 -20.14 8.04
N ASN A 200 21.16 -20.71 9.05
CA ASN A 200 21.72 -20.83 10.40
C ASN A 200 22.92 -21.78 10.43
N SER A 201 22.87 -22.88 9.69
CA SER A 201 24.00 -23.82 9.58
C SER A 201 25.20 -23.17 8.88
N LEU A 202 24.95 -22.31 7.88
CA LEU A 202 25.98 -21.57 7.17
C LEU A 202 26.70 -20.55 8.08
N SER A 203 25.93 -19.82 8.90
CA SER A 203 26.48 -18.85 9.87
C SER A 203 27.22 -19.50 11.03
N ALA A 204 26.82 -20.71 11.47
CA ALA A 204 27.56 -21.48 12.47
C ALA A 204 28.87 -22.08 11.93
N SER A 205 28.97 -22.33 10.62
CA SER A 205 30.11 -22.99 9.97
C SER A 205 31.21 -22.03 9.52
N GLU A 206 31.32 -20.83 10.11
CA GLU A 206 32.36 -19.85 9.74
C GLU A 206 33.80 -20.40 9.88
N SER A 207 34.00 -21.49 10.64
CA SER A 207 35.29 -22.11 10.97
C SER A 207 35.69 -23.37 10.18
N SER A 208 34.88 -23.90 9.25
CA SER A 208 35.17 -25.18 8.55
C SER A 208 35.06 -25.12 7.00
N GLU A 209 35.89 -25.95 6.36
CA GLU A 209 36.20 -26.16 4.93
C GLU A 209 35.26 -25.58 3.85
N GLY A 210 35.85 -24.85 2.88
CA GLY A 210 35.14 -24.11 1.82
C GLY A 210 34.33 -24.92 0.80
N THR A 211 34.39 -26.26 0.81
CA THR A 211 33.60 -27.12 -0.08
C THR A 211 32.15 -27.25 0.42
N VAL A 212 31.96 -27.43 1.73
CA VAL A 212 30.62 -27.53 2.37
C VAL A 212 29.83 -26.24 2.16
N LYS A 213 30.47 -25.08 2.31
CA LYS A 213 29.85 -23.77 2.07
C LYS A 213 29.31 -23.60 0.64
N LYS A 214 29.98 -24.14 -0.38
CA LYS A 214 29.50 -24.03 -1.78
C LYS A 214 28.27 -24.89 -2.05
N GLU A 215 28.18 -26.04 -1.43
CA GLU A 215 27.05 -26.96 -1.60
C GLU A 215 25.80 -26.41 -0.91
N THR A 216 25.94 -25.95 0.34
CA THR A 216 24.85 -25.27 1.08
C THR A 216 24.36 -24.01 0.35
N LEU A 217 25.27 -23.20 -0.22
CA LEU A 217 24.87 -22.02 -1.00
C LEU A 217 24.10 -22.37 -2.28
N ARG A 218 24.46 -23.49 -2.96
CA ARG A 218 23.70 -23.97 -4.12
C ARG A 218 22.31 -24.44 -3.72
N GLU A 219 22.19 -25.10 -2.57
CA GLU A 219 20.90 -25.57 -2.07
C GLU A 219 20.00 -24.41 -1.64
N ILE A 220 20.55 -23.40 -0.96
CA ILE A 220 19.85 -22.14 -0.66
C ILE A 220 19.39 -21.46 -1.96
N SER A 221 20.27 -21.34 -2.97
CA SER A 221 19.91 -20.73 -4.26
C SER A 221 18.77 -21.50 -4.92
N LYS A 222 18.84 -22.84 -4.97
CA LYS A 222 17.81 -23.67 -5.58
C LYS A 222 16.46 -23.52 -4.87
N ILE A 223 16.43 -23.59 -3.54
CA ILE A 223 15.19 -23.41 -2.76
C ILE A 223 14.65 -21.99 -2.96
N THR A 224 15.53 -20.98 -3.01
CA THR A 224 15.14 -19.58 -3.28
C THR A 224 14.52 -19.45 -4.67
N ASP A 225 15.15 -19.99 -5.71
CA ASP A 225 14.64 -19.96 -7.09
C ASP A 225 13.29 -20.69 -7.20
N ASP A 226 13.17 -21.88 -6.61
CA ASP A 226 11.94 -22.67 -6.58
C ASP A 226 10.80 -21.90 -5.88
N MET A 227 11.13 -21.13 -4.83
CA MET A 227 10.17 -20.27 -4.14
C MET A 227 9.83 -19.02 -4.97
N GLU A 228 10.80 -18.35 -5.59
CA GLU A 228 10.59 -17.17 -6.45
C GLU A 228 9.74 -17.47 -7.69
N ILE A 229 9.69 -18.73 -8.15
CA ILE A 229 8.77 -19.13 -9.22
C ILE A 229 7.31 -19.09 -8.76
N GLU A 230 7.05 -19.38 -7.48
CA GLU A 230 5.71 -19.44 -6.91
C GLU A 230 5.25 -18.11 -6.32
N TYR A 231 6.17 -17.36 -5.70
CA TYR A 231 5.95 -16.00 -5.25
C TYR A 231 6.21 -15.06 -6.42
N GLY A 232 5.19 -14.35 -6.91
CA GLY A 232 5.44 -13.26 -7.87
C GLY A 232 6.51 -12.30 -7.34
N ALA A 233 7.25 -11.64 -8.24
CA ALA A 233 8.38 -10.77 -7.90
C ALA A 233 7.98 -9.61 -6.96
N MET A 234 7.98 -9.85 -5.64
CA MET A 234 7.51 -8.90 -4.62
C MET A 234 8.44 -8.86 -3.39
N GLY A 235 9.76 -8.92 -3.61
CA GLY A 235 10.75 -8.72 -2.54
C GLY A 235 10.97 -7.25 -2.15
N SER A 236 11.19 -6.99 -0.84
CA SER A 236 11.79 -5.77 -0.23
C SER A 236 10.98 -4.46 -0.17
N LEU A 237 9.74 -4.38 -0.69
CA LEU A 237 9.02 -3.09 -0.78
C LEU A 237 8.36 -2.58 0.54
N LEU A 238 8.26 -3.38 1.60
CA LEU A 238 7.39 -3.07 2.76
C LEU A 238 7.93 -2.05 3.79
N ARG A 239 9.16 -1.52 3.64
CA ARG A 239 9.81 -0.67 4.68
C ARG A 239 9.15 0.69 4.94
N TYR A 240 8.26 1.16 4.07
CA TYR A 240 7.70 2.51 4.14
C TYR A 240 6.28 2.60 4.69
N ALA A 241 5.57 1.47 4.80
CA ALA A 241 4.22 1.42 5.34
C ALA A 241 4.29 1.23 6.87
N ASP A 242 3.53 2.00 7.65
CA ASP A 242 3.41 1.72 9.10
C ASP A 242 2.59 0.44 9.33
N ILE A 243 1.55 0.26 8.52
CA ILE A 243 0.68 -0.91 8.52
C ILE A 243 0.50 -1.34 7.05
N TYR A 244 0.39 -2.64 6.79
CA TYR A 244 0.00 -3.13 5.49
C TYR A 244 -0.99 -4.29 5.63
N THR A 245 -1.88 -4.44 4.67
CA THR A 245 -2.89 -5.51 4.69
C THR A 245 -3.41 -5.79 3.28
N CYS A 246 -4.01 -6.95 3.05
CA CYS A 246 -4.57 -7.30 1.75
C CYS A 246 -5.85 -6.50 1.42
N ASN A 247 -6.58 -6.07 2.44
CA ASN A 247 -7.81 -5.30 2.26
C ASN A 247 -8.03 -4.29 3.39
N ALA A 248 -8.51 -3.09 3.02
CA ALA A 248 -8.78 -2.02 3.96
C ALA A 248 -9.79 -2.42 5.05
N TYR A 249 -10.81 -3.23 4.72
CA TYR A 249 -11.82 -3.62 5.71
C TYR A 249 -11.33 -4.59 6.79
N ASN A 250 -10.10 -5.11 6.70
CA ASN A 250 -9.50 -5.87 7.80
C ASN A 250 -9.31 -4.99 9.06
N ILE A 251 -9.23 -3.66 8.89
CA ILE A 251 -9.21 -2.70 10.00
C ILE A 251 -10.52 -2.74 10.80
N ALA A 252 -11.64 -3.13 10.18
CA ALA A 252 -12.94 -3.19 10.85
C ALA A 252 -13.01 -4.25 11.96
N GLU A 253 -12.07 -5.19 11.97
CA GLU A 253 -11.94 -6.21 13.02
C GLU A 253 -11.29 -5.65 14.30
N TYR A 254 -10.66 -4.47 14.21
CA TYR A 254 -10.00 -3.80 15.32
C TYR A 254 -10.87 -2.68 15.89
N SER A 255 -10.75 -2.46 17.19
CA SER A 255 -11.34 -1.28 17.84
C SER A 255 -10.72 0.01 17.26
N PRO A 256 -11.48 1.11 17.09
CA PRO A 256 -10.91 2.42 16.74
C PRO A 256 -9.87 2.97 17.73
N LEU A 257 -9.76 2.34 18.91
CA LEU A 257 -8.78 2.64 19.96
C LEU A 257 -7.62 1.64 20.00
N TYR A 258 -7.58 0.69 19.06
CA TYR A 258 -6.55 -0.35 19.03
C TYR A 258 -5.17 0.26 18.78
N TYR A 259 -4.19 -0.21 19.56
CA TYR A 259 -2.79 0.19 19.43
C TYR A 259 -2.01 -0.89 18.69
N PHE A 260 -1.61 -0.59 17.45
CA PHE A 260 -0.73 -1.47 16.68
C PHE A 260 0.70 -1.34 17.19
N ASN A 261 1.27 -2.45 17.68
CA ASN A 261 2.64 -2.50 18.17
C ASN A 261 3.54 -3.29 17.21
N SER A 262 4.75 -2.78 16.96
CA SER A 262 5.82 -3.51 16.28
C SER A 262 6.90 -3.86 17.30
N PRO A 263 7.56 -5.03 17.19
CA PRO A 263 8.76 -5.30 17.95
C PRO A 263 9.80 -4.19 17.75
N ILE A 264 10.54 -3.88 18.81
CA ILE A 264 11.68 -2.96 18.75
C ILE A 264 12.80 -3.67 18.02
N GLN A 265 13.30 -3.08 16.93
CA GLN A 265 14.47 -3.58 16.22
C GLN A 265 15.72 -3.09 16.95
N LEU A 266 16.49 -4.03 17.48
CA LEU A 266 17.77 -3.75 18.12
C LEU A 266 18.88 -3.74 17.07
N LEU A 267 19.91 -2.95 17.31
CA LEU A 267 21.15 -3.01 16.56
C LEU A 267 21.93 -4.28 16.96
N PRO A 268 22.81 -4.82 16.08
CA PRO A 268 23.52 -6.07 16.38
C PRO A 268 24.36 -6.06 17.67
N HIS A 269 24.81 -4.90 18.13
CA HIS A 269 25.54 -4.79 19.40
C HIS A 269 24.60 -4.69 20.62
N GLU A 270 23.37 -4.20 20.44
CA GLU A 270 22.34 -4.17 21.47
C GLU A 270 21.77 -5.58 21.68
N GLU A 271 21.62 -6.38 20.62
CA GLU A 271 21.19 -7.78 20.72
C GLU A 271 22.13 -8.61 21.60
N LYS A 272 23.45 -8.47 21.39
CA LYS A 272 24.48 -9.16 22.20
C LYS A 272 24.41 -8.76 23.68
N PHE A 273 24.19 -7.48 23.95
CA PHE A 273 24.08 -6.94 25.31
C PHE A 273 22.80 -7.43 26.02
N MET A 274 21.68 -7.50 25.29
CA MET A 274 20.43 -8.02 25.86
C MET A 274 20.50 -9.54 26.11
N GLN A 275 21.23 -10.29 25.27
CA GLN A 275 21.46 -11.71 25.49
C GLN A 275 22.33 -11.98 26.72
N SER A 276 23.37 -11.17 26.96
CA SER A 276 24.20 -11.33 28.17
C SER A 276 23.43 -11.04 29.45
N LEU A 277 22.55 -10.03 29.45
CA LEU A 277 21.70 -9.72 30.61
C LEU A 277 20.76 -10.88 30.97
N ASN A 278 20.20 -11.57 29.97
CA ASN A 278 19.34 -12.72 30.21
C ASN A 278 20.09 -13.97 30.71
N GLN A 279 21.39 -14.09 30.42
CA GLN A 279 22.23 -15.20 30.92
C GLN A 279 22.63 -14.98 32.39
N ASP A 280 22.92 -13.73 32.77
CA ASP A 280 23.24 -13.38 34.16
C ASP A 280 22.05 -13.62 35.13
N ASP A 281 20.80 -13.50 34.65
CA ASP A 281 19.59 -13.78 35.44
C ASP A 281 19.30 -15.30 35.60
N GLU A 282 19.75 -16.15 34.66
CA GLU A 282 19.60 -17.61 34.76
C GLU A 282 20.67 -18.25 35.66
N ASP A 283 21.93 -17.78 35.58
CA ASP A 283 23.03 -18.27 36.44
C ASP A 283 22.89 -17.79 37.90
N GLY A 284 22.16 -16.69 38.15
CA GLY A 284 21.89 -16.19 39.50
C GLY A 284 20.87 -17.00 40.32
N CYS A 285 20.17 -17.97 39.71
CA CYS A 285 19.15 -18.78 40.40
C CYS A 285 19.66 -20.16 40.85
N GLU A 286 20.88 -20.58 40.50
CA GLU A 286 21.44 -21.88 40.90
C GLU A 286 22.39 -21.83 42.13
N GLU A 287 22.70 -20.65 42.69
CA GLU A 287 23.63 -20.51 43.83
C GLU A 287 22.99 -20.32 45.23
N GLU A 288 21.66 -20.41 45.38
CA GLU A 288 20.99 -20.39 46.70
C GLU A 288 20.36 -21.74 47.08
N ASP A 289 21.11 -22.83 47.00
CA ASP A 289 20.79 -24.07 47.74
C ASP A 289 22.07 -24.91 47.94
N SER A 290 22.91 -24.52 48.90
CA SER A 290 24.04 -25.33 49.43
C SER A 290 24.36 -24.96 50.88
#